data_AF-A0A7U7B271-F1
#
_entry.id   AF-A0A7U7B271-F1
#
_cell.length_a   1.000
_cell.length_b   1.000
_cell.length_c   1.000
_cell.angle_alpha   90.00
_cell.angle_beta   90.00
_cell.angle_gamma   90.00
#
_symmetry.space_group_name_H-M   'P 1'
#
loop_
_entity.id
_entity.type
_entity.pdbx_description
1 polymer ?
#
loop_
_entity_poly.entity_id
_entity_poly.type
_entity_poly.pdbx_seq_one_letter_code
_entity_poly.pdbx_strand_id
1 'polypeptide(L)'
;MSEWVCRQIFVRTIAIGLLILAAHACWILSDARFLDGTYFEYFIERDNWDVLTWNMYGVLMHPWAWLMWPFMGTENPGLAFRFVEWISLAVIGLSVLRMATRHARLDLGESMFLALAVALFPSYSAAMMSSTVIYIFPTALFYVGWAIYFDAALSAKNRPWMRLLPLPIWLLAFFHNSLLSFHFGFVALLFVLSIAHKSTPFEGAGGIARFLLAFLRKHALAAALPFLFFALRALSFPADSPFGAHNGLIFDPARNIRAFLGGFHHHVSMNLSSAFLGQEWLLGLVLVGLGGWLAFGRRKPNELRTTLWIAALGAMFAVLAILPYAAVAKAAPLQSFGARYGILSALGGSLVLLAIWRSLPFAKRWRAVLGALFLAGLALRGISDDLMWLGRWAKDRAAMQHLAALPSPRPGTILLWDDNDRVGNETYRPFELSWFFLKAWGSESWIGVDLRERTLQDALQDATTTRLKHTNIAANFEMNGCSQTVSVRAAEVSASPRRMGFDYLTGYVLSTPAEMAVFLAPLVQLGISQPECERIPTILSALRAAEAAN
;
A
#
# COMPACT_ATOMS: atom_id res chain seq x y z
N MET A 1 -31.46 -18.16 14.94
CA MET A 1 -29.99 -18.35 14.97
C MET A 1 -29.66 -18.57 16.43
N SER A 2 -29.08 -19.71 16.82
CA SER A 2 -28.87 -20.01 18.25
C SER A 2 -27.83 -19.08 18.87
N GLU A 3 -27.97 -18.80 20.17
CA GLU A 3 -27.05 -17.97 20.95
C GLU A 3 -25.58 -18.41 20.80
N TRP A 4 -25.36 -19.72 20.68
CA TRP A 4 -24.05 -20.32 20.44
C TRP A 4 -23.41 -19.84 19.12
N VAL A 5 -24.19 -19.70 18.04
CA VAL A 5 -23.69 -19.19 16.75
C VAL A 5 -23.32 -17.72 16.84
N CYS A 6 -24.12 -16.90 17.54
CA CYS A 6 -23.78 -15.50 17.80
C CYS A 6 -22.47 -15.37 18.59
N ARG A 7 -22.32 -16.16 19.66
CA ARG A 7 -21.12 -16.17 20.50
C ARG A 7 -19.88 -16.57 19.72
N GLN A 8 -19.99 -17.61 18.87
CA GLN A 8 -18.87 -18.03 18.03
C GLN A 8 -18.45 -16.97 17.01
N ILE A 9 -19.40 -16.28 16.37
CA ILE A 9 -19.10 -15.19 15.44
C ILE A 9 -18.38 -14.06 16.19
N PHE A 10 -18.89 -13.67 17.36
CA PHE A 10 -18.30 -12.59 18.17
C PHE A 10 -16.86 -12.87 18.58
N VAL A 11 -16.58 -14.05 19.15
CA VAL A 11 -15.23 -14.45 19.56
C VAL A 11 -14.26 -14.44 18.37
N ARG A 12 -14.71 -14.87 17.19
CA ARG A 12 -13.88 -14.90 15.97
C ARG A 12 -13.59 -13.50 15.43
N THR A 13 -14.58 -12.62 15.46
CA THR A 13 -14.41 -11.21 15.09
C THR A 13 -13.34 -10.55 15.95
N ILE A 14 -13.42 -10.76 17.27
CA ILE A 14 -12.41 -10.26 18.22
C ILE A 14 -11.04 -10.85 17.93
N ALA A 15 -10.94 -12.17 17.74
CA ALA A 15 -9.67 -12.83 17.46
C ALA A 15 -8.99 -12.29 16.19
N ILE A 16 -9.74 -12.07 15.11
CA ILE A 16 -9.20 -11.47 13.88
C ILE A 16 -8.72 -10.04 14.12
N GLY A 17 -9.52 -9.22 14.82
CA GLY A 17 -9.13 -7.86 15.17
C GLY A 17 -7.84 -7.80 16.00
N LEU A 18 -7.71 -8.66 17.01
CA LEU A 18 -6.52 -8.74 17.88
C LEU A 18 -5.28 -9.22 17.12
N LEU A 19 -5.42 -10.22 16.22
CA LEU A 19 -4.29 -10.70 15.42
C LEU A 19 -3.81 -9.66 14.41
N ILE A 20 -4.74 -8.95 13.77
CA ILE A 20 -4.42 -7.83 12.87
C ILE A 20 -3.73 -6.72 13.68
N LEU A 21 -4.27 -6.35 14.84
CA LEU A 21 -3.65 -5.37 15.74
C LEU A 21 -2.23 -5.77 16.12
N ALA A 22 -2.01 -7.02 16.53
CA ALA A 22 -0.68 -7.51 16.93
C ALA A 22 0.32 -7.48 15.77
N ALA A 23 -0.11 -7.87 14.56
CA ALA A 23 0.76 -7.88 13.37
C ALA A 23 1.12 -6.47 12.87
N HIS A 24 0.26 -5.49 13.16
CA HIS A 24 0.38 -4.10 12.71
C HIS A 24 0.71 -3.14 13.86
N ALA A 25 1.05 -3.65 15.03
CA ALA A 25 1.23 -2.85 16.24
C ALA A 25 2.38 -1.84 16.10
N CYS A 26 3.44 -2.20 15.37
CA CYS A 26 4.64 -1.38 15.25
C CYS A 26 4.34 0.01 14.67
N TRP A 27 3.60 0.09 13.57
CA TRP A 27 3.31 1.37 12.94
C TRP A 27 2.17 2.13 13.65
N ILE A 28 1.20 1.43 14.25
CA ILE A 28 0.13 2.04 15.07
C ILE A 28 0.69 2.73 16.32
N LEU A 29 1.67 2.11 16.99
CA LEU A 29 2.25 2.60 18.24
C LEU A 29 3.43 3.57 18.04
N SER A 30 3.82 3.85 16.80
CA SER A 30 4.95 4.73 16.50
C SER A 30 4.50 6.16 16.16
N ASP A 31 5.44 7.11 16.18
CA ASP A 31 5.30 8.45 15.61
C ASP A 31 5.98 8.60 14.24
N ALA A 32 6.34 7.49 13.57
CA ALA A 32 7.15 7.55 12.37
C ALA A 32 6.47 8.24 11.20
N ARG A 33 7.02 9.33 10.69
CA ARG A 33 6.38 10.14 9.64
C ARG A 33 7.22 10.13 8.38
N PHE A 34 6.64 9.66 7.28
CA PHE A 34 7.32 9.59 6.00
C PHE A 34 6.63 10.49 4.99
N LEU A 35 7.39 11.38 4.36
CA LEU A 35 6.85 12.19 3.28
C LEU A 35 6.58 11.33 2.06
N ASP A 36 5.43 11.58 1.45
CA ASP A 36 5.13 11.06 0.14
C ASP A 36 5.28 12.14 -0.94
N GLY A 37 5.19 11.74 -2.21
CA GLY A 37 5.28 12.68 -3.33
C GLY A 37 4.11 13.67 -3.44
N THR A 38 3.14 13.62 -2.52
CA THR A 38 2.05 14.60 -2.38
C THR A 38 2.19 15.48 -1.15
N TYR A 39 3.28 15.31 -0.38
CA TYR A 39 3.61 16.08 0.81
C TYR A 39 2.51 16.02 1.89
N PHE A 40 1.82 14.88 1.95
CA PHE A 40 0.64 14.70 2.80
C PHE A 40 0.95 15.00 4.29
N GLU A 41 1.98 14.37 4.84
CA GLU A 41 2.42 14.59 6.22
C GLU A 41 2.91 16.02 6.47
N TYR A 42 3.59 16.62 5.49
CA TYR A 42 4.05 18.00 5.60
C TYR A 42 2.90 18.99 5.78
N PHE A 43 1.84 18.86 4.97
CA PHE A 43 0.68 19.74 5.08
C PHE A 43 -0.16 19.48 6.32
N ILE A 44 -0.24 18.23 6.77
CA ILE A 44 -0.85 17.88 8.07
C ILE A 44 -0.14 18.59 9.21
N GLU A 45 1.19 18.57 9.23
CA GLU A 45 1.98 19.20 10.30
C GLU A 45 1.90 20.73 10.34
N ARG A 46 1.58 21.35 9.20
CA ARG A 46 1.45 22.80 9.06
C ARG A 46 0.02 23.29 9.23
N ASP A 47 -0.91 22.39 9.54
CA ASP A 47 -2.35 22.66 9.51
C ASP A 47 -2.81 23.31 8.19
N ASN A 48 -2.12 23.00 7.08
CA ASN A 48 -2.37 23.58 5.77
C ASN A 48 -3.35 22.70 4.98
N TRP A 49 -4.54 22.58 5.55
CA TRP A 49 -5.60 21.70 5.06
C TRP A 49 -6.18 22.15 3.72
N ASP A 50 -6.13 23.45 3.43
CA ASP A 50 -6.57 24.00 2.15
C ASP A 50 -5.73 23.46 1.00
N VAL A 51 -4.41 23.41 1.17
CA VAL A 51 -3.50 22.85 0.16
C VAL A 51 -3.69 21.33 0.05
N LEU A 52 -3.88 20.62 1.17
CA LEU A 52 -4.16 19.19 1.13
C LEU A 52 -5.47 18.88 0.38
N THR A 53 -6.51 19.64 0.68
CA THR A 53 -7.82 19.54 0.03
C THR A 53 -7.71 19.86 -1.45
N TRP A 54 -7.00 20.93 -1.81
CA TRP A 54 -6.74 21.31 -3.19
C TRP A 54 -5.95 20.23 -3.95
N ASN A 55 -4.92 19.62 -3.32
CA ASN A 55 -4.19 18.50 -3.90
C ASN A 55 -5.10 17.30 -4.18
N MET A 56 -5.98 16.95 -3.23
CA MET A 56 -6.96 15.88 -3.41
C MET A 56 -7.95 16.21 -4.52
N TYR A 57 -8.42 17.45 -4.62
CA TYR A 57 -9.28 17.90 -5.71
C TYR A 57 -8.56 17.78 -7.06
N GLY A 58 -7.28 18.16 -7.09
CA GLY A 58 -6.44 18.07 -8.27
C GLY A 58 -6.24 16.67 -8.83
N VAL A 59 -6.24 15.64 -7.97
CA VAL A 59 -6.21 14.22 -8.39
C VAL A 59 -7.61 13.59 -8.46
N LEU A 60 -8.65 14.43 -8.49
CA LEU A 60 -10.06 14.05 -8.59
C LEU A 60 -10.51 13.15 -7.43
N MET A 61 -10.01 13.38 -6.23
CA MET A 61 -10.26 12.62 -4.98
C MET A 61 -11.11 13.42 -3.97
N HIS A 62 -12.00 14.29 -4.45
CA HIS A 62 -12.80 15.22 -3.63
C HIS A 62 -13.47 14.61 -2.39
N PRO A 63 -14.19 13.47 -2.47
CA PRO A 63 -14.84 12.92 -1.30
C PRO A 63 -13.86 12.51 -0.19
N TRP A 64 -12.62 12.17 -0.55
CA TRP A 64 -11.60 11.80 0.42
C TRP A 64 -11.15 12.99 1.26
N ALA A 65 -11.04 14.19 0.65
CA ALA A 65 -10.77 15.40 1.41
C ALA A 65 -11.85 15.65 2.49
N TRP A 66 -13.13 15.46 2.14
CA TRP A 66 -14.23 15.61 3.10
C TRP A 66 -14.26 14.54 4.18
N LEU A 67 -13.99 13.29 3.81
CA LEU A 67 -13.94 12.18 4.75
C LEU A 67 -12.78 12.28 5.72
N MET A 68 -11.70 12.97 5.33
CA MET A 68 -10.57 13.23 6.21
C MET A 68 -10.81 14.41 7.15
N TRP A 69 -11.74 15.32 6.82
CA TRP A 69 -12.03 16.54 7.56
C TRP A 69 -12.22 16.32 9.09
N PRO A 70 -12.95 15.29 9.55
CA PRO A 70 -13.13 15.08 10.98
C PRO A 70 -11.84 14.78 11.76
N PHE A 71 -10.80 14.28 11.08
CA PHE A 71 -9.51 13.97 11.71
C PHE A 71 -8.60 15.18 11.84
N MET A 72 -8.93 16.29 11.17
CA MET A 72 -8.11 17.51 11.16
C MET A 72 -8.11 18.25 12.50
N GLY A 73 -9.18 18.13 13.28
CA GLY A 73 -9.27 18.75 14.61
C GLY A 73 -8.65 17.90 15.73
N THR A 74 -7.98 16.79 15.41
CA THR A 74 -7.35 15.93 16.42
C THR A 74 -5.96 16.45 16.76
N GLU A 75 -5.49 16.25 17.99
CA GLU A 75 -4.13 16.64 18.41
C GLU A 75 -3.04 15.89 17.64
N ASN A 76 -3.36 14.71 17.11
CA ASN A 76 -2.43 13.88 16.33
C ASN A 76 -3.15 13.25 15.12
N PRO A 77 -3.37 14.02 14.04
CA PRO A 77 -4.05 13.55 12.84
C PRO A 77 -3.38 12.33 12.19
N GLY A 78 -2.05 12.23 12.25
CA GLY A 78 -1.31 11.06 11.76
C GLY A 78 -1.72 9.77 12.48
N LEU A 79 -1.83 9.79 13.81
CA LEU A 79 -2.31 8.65 14.59
C LEU A 79 -3.76 8.28 14.23
N ALA A 80 -4.62 9.29 14.04
CA ALA A 80 -6.00 9.07 13.65
C ALA A 80 -6.12 8.36 12.28
N PHE A 81 -5.31 8.77 11.29
CA PHE A 81 -5.27 8.10 9.98
C PHE A 81 -4.81 6.65 10.09
N ARG A 82 -3.77 6.35 10.87
CA ARG A 82 -3.30 4.97 11.07
C ARG A 82 -4.34 4.10 11.77
N PHE A 83 -5.06 4.66 12.73
CA PHE A 83 -6.16 3.96 13.38
C PHE A 83 -7.29 3.62 12.39
N VAL A 84 -7.64 4.55 11.49
CA VAL A 84 -8.60 4.32 10.40
C VAL A 84 -8.11 3.22 9.46
N GLU A 85 -6.84 3.22 9.10
CA GLU A 85 -6.23 2.18 8.27
C GLU A 85 -6.28 0.80 8.94
N TRP A 86 -5.95 0.71 10.23
CA TRP A 86 -6.06 -0.52 11.00
C TRP A 86 -7.51 -1.06 11.04
N ILE A 87 -8.48 -0.19 11.34
CA ILE A 87 -9.91 -0.54 11.28
C ILE A 87 -10.28 -1.02 9.88
N SER A 88 -9.77 -0.36 8.85
CA SER A 88 -10.03 -0.71 7.45
C SER A 88 -9.52 -2.10 7.12
N LEU A 89 -8.32 -2.48 7.57
CA LEU A 89 -7.79 -3.84 7.40
C LEU A 89 -8.65 -4.89 8.13
N ALA A 90 -9.11 -4.58 9.35
CA ALA A 90 -10.03 -5.45 10.08
C ALA A 90 -11.36 -5.62 9.32
N VAL A 91 -11.92 -4.54 8.77
CA VAL A 91 -13.15 -4.55 7.97
C VAL A 91 -12.98 -5.36 6.67
N ILE A 92 -11.83 -5.23 5.99
CA ILE A 92 -11.50 -6.05 4.82
C ILE A 92 -11.48 -7.54 5.20
N GLY A 93 -10.73 -7.90 6.25
CA GLY A 93 -10.64 -9.27 6.74
C GLY A 93 -12.00 -9.86 7.13
N LEU A 94 -12.83 -9.11 7.86
CA LEU A 94 -14.16 -9.55 8.27
C LEU A 94 -15.12 -9.70 7.08
N SER A 95 -15.03 -8.81 6.08
CA SER A 95 -15.81 -8.90 4.85
C SER A 95 -15.43 -10.15 4.04
N VAL A 96 -14.13 -10.44 3.93
CA VAL A 96 -13.62 -11.67 3.31
C VAL A 96 -14.07 -12.91 4.07
N LEU A 97 -13.93 -12.94 5.40
CA LEU A 97 -14.41 -14.05 6.24
C LEU A 97 -15.89 -14.32 6.00
N ARG A 98 -16.71 -13.26 5.99
CA ARG A 98 -18.15 -13.36 5.78
C ARG A 98 -18.47 -13.94 4.41
N MET A 99 -17.86 -13.40 3.35
CA MET A 99 -18.07 -13.88 1.99
C MET A 99 -17.62 -15.34 1.81
N ALA A 100 -16.44 -15.70 2.33
CA ALA A 100 -15.90 -17.04 2.29
C ALA A 100 -16.80 -18.07 3.01
N THR A 101 -17.19 -17.76 4.25
CA THR A 101 -17.97 -18.68 5.10
C THR A 101 -19.41 -18.85 4.58
N ARG A 102 -20.07 -17.75 4.18
CA ARG A 102 -21.50 -17.79 3.83
C ARG A 102 -21.76 -18.15 2.38
N HIS A 103 -20.94 -17.65 1.46
CA HIS A 103 -21.22 -17.70 0.02
C HIS A 103 -20.30 -18.66 -0.71
N ALA A 104 -19.02 -18.74 -0.35
CA ALA A 104 -18.11 -19.69 -0.99
C ALA A 104 -18.19 -21.11 -0.39
N ARG A 105 -18.92 -21.28 0.73
CA ARG A 105 -19.04 -22.55 1.49
C ARG A 105 -17.68 -23.14 1.86
N LEU A 106 -16.67 -22.30 2.02
CA LEU A 106 -15.40 -22.70 2.57
C LEU A 106 -15.62 -23.10 4.03
N ASP A 107 -14.85 -24.07 4.50
CA ASP A 107 -14.90 -24.36 5.93
C ASP A 107 -14.38 -23.17 6.74
N LEU A 108 -14.67 -23.16 8.03
CA LEU A 108 -14.29 -22.03 8.87
C LEU A 108 -12.77 -21.81 8.91
N GLY A 109 -11.97 -22.88 8.91
CA GLY A 109 -10.51 -22.78 8.94
C GLY A 109 -9.98 -22.16 7.65
N GLU A 110 -10.50 -22.60 6.50
CA GLU A 110 -10.24 -22.02 5.17
C GLU A 110 -10.62 -20.53 5.12
N SER A 111 -11.80 -20.20 5.66
CA SER A 111 -12.32 -18.82 5.66
C SER A 111 -11.49 -17.90 6.55
N MET A 112 -11.10 -18.36 7.75
CA MET A 112 -10.22 -17.61 8.66
C MET A 112 -8.82 -17.46 8.09
N PHE A 113 -8.26 -18.53 7.50
CA PHE A 113 -6.97 -18.47 6.84
C PHE A 113 -6.98 -17.43 5.72
N LEU A 114 -7.98 -17.46 4.85
CA LEU A 114 -8.11 -16.49 3.75
C LEU A 114 -8.27 -15.06 4.28
N ALA A 115 -9.13 -14.84 5.27
CA ALA A 115 -9.36 -13.51 5.85
C ALA A 115 -8.10 -12.91 6.48
N LEU A 116 -7.36 -13.69 7.26
CA LEU A 116 -6.11 -13.26 7.89
C LEU A 116 -5.00 -13.11 6.87
N ALA A 117 -4.85 -14.03 5.91
CA ALA A 117 -3.85 -13.90 4.85
C ALA A 117 -4.05 -12.62 4.03
N VAL A 118 -5.30 -12.23 3.76
CA VAL A 118 -5.61 -10.94 3.13
C VAL A 118 -5.20 -9.79 4.04
N ALA A 119 -5.65 -9.73 5.29
CA ALA A 119 -5.39 -8.59 6.17
C ALA A 119 -3.91 -8.46 6.63
N LEU A 120 -3.14 -9.54 6.55
CA LEU A 120 -1.72 -9.62 6.92
C LEU A 120 -0.79 -9.59 5.69
N PHE A 121 -1.34 -9.27 4.51
CA PHE A 121 -0.56 -9.33 3.29
C PHE A 121 0.58 -8.29 3.30
N PRO A 122 1.81 -8.64 2.88
CA PRO A 122 2.99 -7.75 3.04
C PRO A 122 2.88 -6.36 2.39
N SER A 123 2.05 -6.20 1.36
CA SER A 123 1.83 -4.89 0.71
C SER A 123 1.26 -3.83 1.66
N TYR A 124 0.67 -4.23 2.79
CA TYR A 124 0.16 -3.31 3.78
C TYR A 124 1.24 -2.68 4.66
N SER A 125 2.51 -3.09 4.55
CA SER A 125 3.64 -2.37 5.17
C SER A 125 3.76 -0.91 4.69
N ALA A 126 3.16 -0.57 3.53
CA ALA A 126 3.03 0.81 3.08
C ALA A 126 2.22 1.70 4.06
N ALA A 127 1.43 1.11 4.95
CA ALA A 127 0.64 1.79 5.98
C ALA A 127 1.47 2.63 6.97
N MET A 128 2.78 2.43 6.99
CA MET A 128 3.70 3.31 7.71
C MET A 128 3.64 4.78 7.23
N MET A 129 3.18 5.03 6.00
CA MET A 129 2.92 6.38 5.48
C MET A 129 1.44 6.73 5.67
N SER A 130 1.09 7.74 6.48
CA SER A 130 -0.33 8.01 6.78
C SER A 130 -1.17 8.38 5.54
N SER A 131 -0.52 8.75 4.43
CA SER A 131 -1.22 8.99 3.16
C SER A 131 -1.79 7.74 2.51
N THR A 132 -1.40 6.52 2.93
CA THR A 132 -2.00 5.30 2.39
C THR A 132 -3.45 5.09 2.83
N VAL A 133 -3.96 5.91 3.76
CA VAL A 133 -5.35 5.87 4.21
C VAL A 133 -6.31 6.05 3.03
N ILE A 134 -5.92 6.88 2.05
CA ILE A 134 -6.69 7.14 0.82
C ILE A 134 -6.72 5.95 -0.15
N TYR A 135 -6.03 4.85 0.17
CA TYR A 135 -6.01 3.59 -0.57
C TYR A 135 -6.70 2.49 0.24
N ILE A 136 -6.35 2.33 1.53
CA ILE A 136 -6.84 1.23 2.38
C ILE A 136 -8.31 1.44 2.77
N PHE A 137 -8.71 2.66 3.16
CA PHE A 137 -10.09 2.95 3.55
C PHE A 137 -11.10 2.76 2.40
N PRO A 138 -10.90 3.31 1.17
CA PRO A 138 -11.73 2.98 0.02
C PRO A 138 -11.83 1.49 -0.25
N THR A 139 -10.71 0.77 -0.09
CA THR A 139 -10.69 -0.68 -0.26
C THR A 139 -11.62 -1.34 0.77
N ALA A 140 -11.58 -0.95 2.05
CA ALA A 140 -12.50 -1.46 3.05
C ALA A 140 -13.98 -1.21 2.71
N LEU A 141 -14.33 0.01 2.30
CA LEU A 141 -15.69 0.34 1.83
C LEU A 141 -16.11 -0.55 0.66
N PHE A 142 -15.22 -0.76 -0.31
CA PHE A 142 -15.48 -1.62 -1.46
C PHE A 142 -15.77 -3.07 -1.06
N TYR A 143 -14.99 -3.65 -0.13
CA TYR A 143 -15.24 -5.00 0.40
C TYR A 143 -16.55 -5.07 1.19
N VAL A 144 -16.91 -4.04 1.96
CA VAL A 144 -18.21 -3.94 2.65
C VAL A 144 -19.36 -3.94 1.64
N GLY A 145 -19.28 -3.10 0.60
CA GLY A 145 -20.27 -3.04 -0.46
C GLY A 145 -20.48 -4.41 -1.12
N TRP A 146 -19.39 -5.11 -1.44
CA TRP A 146 -19.47 -6.46 -1.98
C TRP A 146 -20.06 -7.46 -0.98
N ALA A 147 -19.63 -7.47 0.28
CA ALA A 147 -20.19 -8.37 1.28
C ALA A 147 -21.73 -8.21 1.42
N ILE A 148 -22.23 -6.97 1.43
CA ILE A 148 -23.68 -6.66 1.43
C ILE A 148 -24.33 -7.15 0.13
N TYR A 149 -23.70 -6.90 -1.02
CA TYR A 149 -24.25 -7.32 -2.32
C TYR A 149 -24.36 -8.84 -2.44
N PHE A 150 -23.32 -9.59 -2.03
CA PHE A 150 -23.33 -11.05 -2.01
C PHE A 150 -24.46 -11.59 -1.14
N ASP A 151 -24.65 -11.02 0.06
CA ASP A 151 -25.78 -11.38 0.93
C ASP A 151 -27.14 -11.16 0.25
N ALA A 152 -27.31 -10.07 -0.52
CA ALA A 152 -28.55 -9.76 -1.22
C ALA A 152 -28.74 -10.55 -2.54
N ALA A 153 -27.65 -10.93 -3.20
CA ALA A 153 -27.66 -11.58 -4.51
C ALA A 153 -27.83 -13.10 -4.42
N LEU A 154 -27.22 -13.72 -3.40
CA LEU A 154 -27.18 -15.18 -3.22
C LEU A 154 -28.10 -15.70 -2.11
N SER A 155 -28.69 -14.83 -1.29
CA SER A 155 -29.69 -15.25 -0.30
C SER A 155 -30.99 -15.71 -0.97
N ALA A 156 -31.59 -16.76 -0.39
CA ALA A 156 -32.93 -17.23 -0.77
C ALA A 156 -34.03 -16.18 -0.51
N LYS A 157 -33.79 -15.25 0.42
CA LYS A 157 -34.73 -14.16 0.71
C LYS A 157 -34.55 -13.07 -0.35
N ASN A 158 -35.44 -13.05 -1.33
CA ASN A 158 -35.41 -12.05 -2.40
C ASN A 158 -35.78 -10.66 -1.86
N ARG A 159 -34.77 -9.86 -1.52
CA ARG A 159 -34.93 -8.45 -1.11
C ARG A 159 -34.21 -7.57 -2.13
N PRO A 160 -34.86 -7.19 -3.24
CA PRO A 160 -34.20 -6.50 -4.34
C PRO A 160 -33.59 -5.16 -3.93
N TRP A 161 -34.24 -4.43 -3.00
CA TRP A 161 -33.74 -3.15 -2.49
C TRP A 161 -32.38 -3.28 -1.77
N MET A 162 -32.08 -4.43 -1.16
CA MET A 162 -30.77 -4.65 -0.52
C MET A 162 -29.62 -4.70 -1.54
N ARG A 163 -29.91 -4.92 -2.84
CA ARG A 163 -28.92 -4.83 -3.92
C ARG A 163 -28.59 -3.39 -4.32
N LEU A 164 -29.39 -2.42 -3.88
CA LEU A 164 -29.16 -1.00 -4.12
C LEU A 164 -28.30 -0.36 -3.02
N LEU A 165 -28.32 -0.91 -1.79
CA LEU A 165 -27.52 -0.41 -0.67
C LEU A 165 -26.01 -0.31 -0.95
N PRO A 166 -25.37 -1.25 -1.68
CA PRO A 166 -23.93 -1.16 -1.97
C PRO A 166 -23.56 -0.04 -2.94
N LEU A 167 -24.50 0.47 -3.74
CA LEU A 167 -24.21 1.43 -4.80
C LEU A 167 -23.55 2.72 -4.28
N PRO A 168 -24.10 3.45 -3.28
CA PRO A 168 -23.43 4.63 -2.73
C PRO A 168 -22.05 4.30 -2.14
N ILE A 169 -21.89 3.12 -1.53
CA ILE A 169 -20.61 2.68 -0.95
C ILE A 169 -19.56 2.46 -2.06
N TRP A 170 -19.94 1.79 -3.15
CA TRP A 170 -19.06 1.57 -4.29
C TRP A 170 -18.75 2.86 -5.05
N LEU A 171 -19.73 3.75 -5.25
CA LEU A 171 -19.50 5.05 -5.86
C LEU A 171 -18.46 5.86 -5.08
N LEU A 172 -18.53 5.82 -3.74
CA LEU A 172 -17.53 6.47 -2.89
C LEU A 172 -16.16 5.80 -3.02
N ALA A 173 -16.11 4.46 -2.98
CA ALA A 173 -14.86 3.72 -3.11
C ALA A 173 -14.18 3.91 -4.49
N PHE A 174 -14.95 4.02 -5.58
CA PHE A 174 -14.45 4.12 -6.95
C PHE A 174 -13.69 5.41 -7.28
N PHE A 175 -13.70 6.40 -6.40
CA PHE A 175 -12.75 7.51 -6.49
C PHE A 175 -11.29 7.00 -6.48
N HIS A 176 -11.05 5.82 -5.90
CA HIS A 176 -9.82 5.06 -6.11
C HIS A 176 -9.90 4.19 -7.37
N ASN A 177 -9.37 4.68 -8.49
CA ASN A 177 -9.56 4.12 -9.84
C ASN A 177 -9.24 2.62 -9.99
N SER A 178 -8.24 2.10 -9.27
CA SER A 178 -7.85 0.69 -9.37
C SER A 178 -8.98 -0.26 -8.94
N LEU A 179 -9.91 0.21 -8.10
CA LEU A 179 -11.09 -0.56 -7.70
C LEU A 179 -12.11 -0.75 -8.84
N LEU A 180 -12.10 0.10 -9.87
CA LEU A 180 -12.97 -0.07 -11.05
C LEU A 180 -12.65 -1.36 -11.80
N SER A 181 -11.37 -1.60 -12.08
CA SER A 181 -10.92 -2.84 -12.72
C SER A 181 -11.10 -4.04 -11.80
N PHE A 182 -10.78 -3.87 -10.51
CA PHE A 182 -10.89 -4.93 -9.51
C PHE A 182 -12.35 -5.38 -9.28
N HIS A 183 -13.32 -4.49 -9.47
CA HIS A 183 -14.77 -4.77 -9.42
C HIS A 183 -15.20 -5.91 -10.35
N PHE A 184 -14.63 -5.97 -11.55
CA PHE A 184 -14.97 -7.05 -12.50
C PHE A 184 -14.55 -8.43 -11.96
N GLY A 185 -13.52 -8.51 -11.13
CA GLY A 185 -13.12 -9.74 -10.46
C GLY A 185 -14.21 -10.24 -9.50
N PHE A 186 -14.85 -9.33 -8.78
CA PHE A 186 -15.97 -9.68 -7.89
C PHE A 186 -17.26 -9.99 -8.66
N VAL A 187 -17.52 -9.34 -9.80
CA VAL A 187 -18.62 -9.73 -10.71
C VAL A 187 -18.40 -11.16 -11.21
N ALA A 188 -17.18 -11.50 -11.63
CA ALA A 188 -16.81 -12.84 -12.05
C ALA A 188 -16.92 -13.85 -10.89
N LEU A 189 -16.47 -13.49 -9.68
CA LEU A 189 -16.65 -14.31 -8.48
C LEU A 189 -18.13 -14.57 -8.19
N LEU A 190 -18.99 -13.55 -8.29
CA LEU A 190 -20.43 -13.70 -8.12
C LEU A 190 -21.04 -14.61 -9.17
N PHE A 191 -20.59 -14.52 -10.42
CA PHE A 191 -21.01 -15.42 -11.50
C PHE A 191 -20.64 -16.88 -11.18
N VAL A 192 -19.38 -17.14 -10.81
CA VAL A 192 -18.91 -18.48 -10.42
C VAL A 192 -19.67 -19.04 -9.22
N LEU A 193 -19.92 -18.21 -8.19
CA LEU A 193 -20.69 -18.63 -7.02
C LEU A 193 -22.16 -18.87 -7.35
N SER A 194 -22.75 -18.11 -8.29
CA SER A 194 -24.11 -18.33 -8.76
C SER A 194 -24.25 -19.64 -9.54
N ILE A 195 -23.23 -20.00 -10.33
CA ILE A 195 -23.10 -21.32 -10.96
C ILE A 195 -23.04 -22.43 -9.89
N ALA A 196 -22.20 -22.26 -8.88
CA ALA A 196 -22.01 -23.26 -7.83
C ALA A 196 -23.25 -23.48 -6.96
N HIS A 197 -24.15 -22.49 -6.87
CA HIS A 197 -25.41 -22.58 -6.13
C HIS A 197 -26.55 -23.23 -6.93
N LYS A 198 -26.39 -23.44 -8.24
CA LYS A 198 -27.40 -24.14 -9.03
C LYS A 198 -27.41 -25.64 -8.72
N SER A 199 -28.61 -26.18 -8.60
CA SER A 199 -28.87 -27.61 -8.47
C SER A 199 -28.82 -28.35 -9.81
N THR A 200 -29.07 -27.66 -10.94
CA THR A 200 -29.10 -28.27 -12.27
C THR A 200 -27.82 -27.97 -13.06
N PRO A 201 -27.15 -29.00 -13.60
CA PRO A 201 -25.97 -28.81 -14.45
C PRO A 201 -26.35 -28.12 -15.78
N PHE A 202 -25.36 -27.52 -16.43
CA PHE A 202 -25.57 -26.89 -17.74
C PHE A 202 -25.58 -27.92 -18.86
N GLU A 203 -26.61 -27.86 -19.71
CA GLU A 203 -26.66 -28.59 -20.98
C GLU A 203 -25.80 -27.87 -22.02
N GLY A 204 -24.49 -28.11 -21.95
CA GLY A 204 -23.51 -27.61 -22.93
C GLY A 204 -23.27 -26.09 -22.92
N ALA A 205 -22.55 -25.62 -23.95
CA ALA A 205 -22.13 -24.23 -24.08
C ALA A 205 -23.32 -23.25 -24.22
N GLY A 206 -24.38 -23.64 -24.92
CA GLY A 206 -25.60 -22.83 -25.07
C GLY A 206 -26.33 -22.62 -23.74
N GLY A 207 -26.25 -23.57 -22.80
CA GLY A 207 -26.77 -23.40 -21.44
C GLY A 207 -26.01 -22.35 -20.65
N ILE A 208 -24.67 -22.33 -20.76
CA ILE A 208 -23.81 -21.35 -20.08
C ILE A 208 -24.05 -19.95 -20.63
N ALA A 209 -24.12 -19.78 -21.96
CA ALA A 209 -24.37 -18.49 -22.60
C ALA A 209 -25.72 -17.87 -22.18
N ARG A 210 -26.80 -18.67 -22.19
CA ARG A 210 -28.12 -18.23 -21.71
C ARG A 210 -28.07 -17.80 -20.24
N PHE A 211 -27.33 -18.53 -19.41
CA PHE A 211 -27.18 -18.19 -18.00
C PHE A 211 -26.33 -16.94 -17.79
N LEU A 212 -25.25 -16.75 -18.54
CA LEU A 212 -24.46 -15.53 -18.53
C LEU A 212 -25.33 -14.32 -18.89
N LEU A 213 -26.16 -14.43 -19.94
CA LEU A 213 -27.06 -13.34 -20.32
C LEU A 213 -28.10 -13.06 -19.22
N ALA A 214 -28.70 -14.09 -18.63
CA ALA A 214 -29.64 -13.93 -17.52
C ALA A 214 -28.97 -13.32 -16.28
N PHE A 215 -27.73 -13.72 -15.99
CA PHE A 215 -26.90 -13.17 -14.92
C PHE A 215 -26.62 -11.69 -15.15
N LEU A 216 -26.14 -11.33 -16.34
CA LEU A 216 -25.85 -9.94 -16.71
C LEU A 216 -27.11 -9.07 -16.67
N ARG A 217 -28.27 -9.58 -17.08
CA ARG A 217 -29.55 -8.86 -16.93
C ARG A 217 -29.92 -8.64 -15.46
N LYS A 218 -29.80 -9.68 -14.62
CA LYS A 218 -30.11 -9.61 -13.18
C LYS A 218 -29.16 -8.68 -12.42
N HIS A 219 -27.91 -8.61 -12.85
CA HIS A 219 -26.82 -7.87 -12.20
C HIS A 219 -26.33 -6.69 -13.04
N ALA A 220 -27.14 -6.20 -13.98
CA ALA A 220 -26.75 -5.20 -14.97
C ALA A 220 -26.17 -3.94 -14.31
N LEU A 221 -26.81 -3.47 -13.24
CA LEU A 221 -26.34 -2.29 -12.52
C LEU A 221 -24.96 -2.50 -11.89
N ALA A 222 -24.72 -3.66 -11.26
CA ALA A 222 -23.41 -3.95 -10.69
C ALA A 222 -22.33 -4.10 -11.79
N ALA A 223 -22.66 -4.72 -12.92
CA ALA A 223 -21.72 -4.88 -14.04
C ALA A 223 -21.42 -3.56 -14.77
N ALA A 224 -22.42 -2.68 -14.90
CA ALA A 224 -22.29 -1.40 -15.60
C ALA A 224 -21.71 -0.28 -14.71
N LEU A 225 -21.82 -0.40 -13.37
CA LEU A 225 -21.46 0.67 -12.44
C LEU A 225 -20.06 1.25 -12.65
N PRO A 226 -18.99 0.46 -12.88
CA PRO A 226 -17.66 1.03 -13.10
C PRO A 226 -17.61 1.96 -14.32
N PHE A 227 -18.29 1.59 -15.41
CA PHE A 227 -18.34 2.41 -16.62
C PHE A 227 -19.17 3.67 -16.41
N LEU A 228 -20.33 3.55 -15.76
CA LEU A 228 -21.18 4.68 -15.42
C LEU A 228 -20.45 5.66 -14.51
N PHE A 229 -19.78 5.16 -13.47
CA PHE A 229 -18.98 5.99 -12.58
C PHE A 229 -17.84 6.68 -13.32
N PHE A 230 -17.08 5.96 -14.14
CA PHE A 230 -15.98 6.54 -14.90
C PHE A 230 -16.45 7.67 -15.83
N ALA A 231 -17.55 7.44 -16.57
CA ALA A 231 -18.14 8.45 -17.45
C ALA A 231 -18.67 9.66 -16.65
N LEU A 232 -19.43 9.43 -15.59
CA LEU A 232 -19.97 10.49 -14.74
C LEU A 232 -18.84 11.29 -14.07
N ARG A 233 -17.80 10.62 -13.57
CA ARG A 233 -16.64 11.30 -12.97
C ARG A 233 -15.92 12.17 -14.00
N ALA A 234 -15.70 11.66 -15.21
CA ALA A 234 -15.05 12.43 -16.27
C ALA A 234 -15.87 13.67 -16.68
N LEU A 235 -17.19 13.60 -16.64
CA LEU A 235 -18.08 14.72 -16.94
C LEU A 235 -18.19 15.72 -15.78
N SER A 236 -18.23 15.24 -14.54
CA SER A 236 -18.48 16.08 -13.35
C SER A 236 -17.20 16.68 -12.76
N PHE A 237 -16.04 16.07 -12.98
CA PHE A 237 -14.76 16.50 -12.41
C PHE A 237 -13.67 16.49 -13.50
N PRO A 238 -13.63 17.52 -14.37
CA PRO A 238 -12.58 17.65 -15.38
C PRO A 238 -11.20 17.78 -14.72
N ALA A 239 -10.19 17.26 -15.41
CA ALA A 239 -8.83 17.15 -14.91
C ALA A 239 -8.05 18.48 -15.09
N ASP A 240 -8.50 19.55 -14.44
CA ASP A 240 -7.97 20.91 -14.65
C ASP A 240 -6.76 21.24 -13.77
N SER A 241 -6.13 20.23 -13.14
CA SER A 241 -4.99 20.42 -12.23
C SER A 241 -3.66 19.95 -12.84
N PRO A 242 -2.51 20.43 -12.32
CA PRO A 242 -1.18 19.91 -12.69
C PRO A 242 -1.03 18.39 -12.47
N PHE A 243 -1.86 17.80 -11.61
CA PHE A 243 -1.89 16.37 -11.33
C PHE A 243 -3.01 15.62 -12.06
N GLY A 244 -3.82 16.31 -12.86
CA GLY A 244 -4.96 15.73 -13.58
C GLY A 244 -4.54 14.61 -14.55
N ALA A 245 -3.36 14.74 -15.17
CA ALA A 245 -2.78 13.72 -16.04
C ALA A 245 -2.09 12.56 -15.28
N HIS A 246 -1.90 12.65 -13.96
CA HIS A 246 -1.10 11.68 -13.19
C HIS A 246 -1.64 10.24 -13.25
N ASN A 247 -2.95 10.08 -13.47
CA ASN A 247 -3.62 8.80 -13.66
C ASN A 247 -4.27 8.65 -15.03
N GLY A 248 -3.80 9.44 -16.02
CA GLY A 248 -4.24 9.32 -17.41
C GLY A 248 -3.79 8.00 -18.02
N LEU A 249 -4.67 7.37 -18.79
CA LEU A 249 -4.35 6.14 -19.52
C LEU A 249 -3.26 6.43 -20.56
N ILE A 250 -2.24 5.57 -20.59
CA ILE A 250 -1.15 5.65 -21.56
C ILE A 250 -1.41 4.60 -22.64
N PHE A 251 -1.61 5.06 -23.88
CA PHE A 251 -1.84 4.18 -25.03
C PHE A 251 -0.51 3.75 -25.68
N ASP A 252 0.37 3.13 -24.88
CA ASP A 252 1.64 2.55 -25.33
C ASP A 252 1.69 1.07 -24.91
N PRO A 253 1.34 0.12 -25.80
CA PRO A 253 1.29 -1.29 -25.47
C PRO A 253 2.62 -1.85 -24.97
N ALA A 254 3.76 -1.41 -25.52
CA ALA A 254 5.07 -1.92 -25.11
C ALA A 254 5.44 -1.46 -23.70
N ARG A 255 5.17 -0.19 -23.39
CA ARG A 255 5.35 0.34 -22.03
C ARG A 255 4.39 -0.30 -21.03
N ASN A 256 3.13 -0.51 -21.41
CA ASN A 256 2.12 -1.15 -20.56
C ASN A 256 2.44 -2.62 -20.30
N ILE A 257 2.90 -3.37 -21.30
CA ILE A 257 3.33 -4.78 -21.13
C ILE A 257 4.55 -4.83 -20.21
N ARG A 258 5.55 -3.96 -20.39
CA ARG A 258 6.72 -3.90 -19.49
C ARG A 258 6.31 -3.56 -18.05
N ALA A 259 5.42 -2.59 -17.87
CA ALA A 259 4.88 -2.24 -16.56
C ALA A 259 4.09 -3.40 -15.94
N PHE A 260 3.32 -4.13 -16.73
CA PHE A 260 2.60 -5.33 -16.29
C PHE A 260 3.56 -6.45 -15.87
N LEU A 261 4.57 -6.78 -16.69
CA LEU A 261 5.56 -7.81 -16.37
C LEU A 261 6.39 -7.44 -15.15
N GLY A 262 6.82 -6.17 -15.04
CA GLY A 262 7.50 -5.66 -13.85
C GLY A 262 6.61 -5.73 -12.61
N GLY A 263 5.35 -5.30 -12.73
CA GLY A 263 4.36 -5.41 -11.66
C GLY A 263 4.10 -6.86 -11.24
N PHE A 264 4.00 -7.80 -12.19
CA PHE A 264 3.86 -9.23 -11.92
C PHE A 264 5.10 -9.79 -11.23
N HIS A 265 6.29 -9.46 -11.72
CA HIS A 265 7.54 -9.88 -11.11
C HIS A 265 7.63 -9.37 -9.67
N HIS A 266 7.38 -8.09 -9.41
CA HIS A 266 7.43 -7.55 -8.06
C HIS A 266 6.31 -8.08 -7.16
N HIS A 267 5.05 -8.02 -7.60
CA HIS A 267 3.91 -8.38 -6.75
C HIS A 267 3.70 -9.86 -6.52
N VAL A 268 4.04 -10.69 -7.50
CA VAL A 268 3.85 -12.13 -7.40
C VAL A 268 5.18 -12.78 -7.04
N SER A 269 6.22 -12.58 -7.85
CA SER A 269 7.47 -13.31 -7.65
C SER A 269 8.25 -12.78 -6.45
N MET A 270 8.47 -11.47 -6.39
CA MET A 270 9.32 -10.89 -5.36
C MET A 270 8.63 -10.87 -3.99
N ASN A 271 7.33 -10.57 -3.89
CA ASN A 271 6.60 -10.60 -2.59
C ASN A 271 6.54 -12.01 -2.02
N LEU A 272 6.30 -13.02 -2.86
CA LEU A 272 6.37 -14.41 -2.42
C LEU A 272 7.81 -14.74 -2.03
N SER A 273 8.79 -14.44 -2.88
CA SER A 273 10.19 -14.73 -2.58
C SER A 273 10.71 -13.98 -1.35
N SER A 274 10.27 -12.75 -1.07
CA SER A 274 10.70 -11.93 0.06
C SER A 274 9.96 -12.28 1.35
N ALA A 275 8.77 -12.86 1.25
CA ALA A 275 8.15 -13.58 2.35
C ALA A 275 8.93 -14.87 2.69
N PHE A 276 9.69 -15.43 1.74
CA PHE A 276 10.44 -16.69 1.89
C PHE A 276 11.97 -16.52 2.03
N LEU A 277 12.55 -15.37 1.67
CA LEU A 277 13.97 -15.06 1.81
C LEU A 277 14.28 -14.87 3.30
N GLY A 278 15.06 -15.78 3.87
CA GLY A 278 15.27 -15.92 5.31
C GLY A 278 14.25 -16.81 6.02
N GLN A 279 13.25 -17.34 5.31
CA GLN A 279 12.28 -18.33 5.79
C GLN A 279 12.14 -19.48 4.76
N GLU A 280 13.27 -20.07 4.36
CA GLU A 280 13.37 -21.11 3.32
C GLU A 280 12.42 -22.30 3.55
N TRP A 281 12.09 -22.57 4.81
CA TRP A 281 11.11 -23.58 5.22
C TRP A 281 9.69 -23.33 4.68
N LEU A 282 9.28 -22.08 4.51
CA LEU A 282 7.97 -21.71 3.96
C LEU A 282 7.89 -21.98 2.45
N LEU A 283 8.97 -21.71 1.71
CA LEU A 283 9.09 -22.12 0.31
C LEU A 283 9.03 -23.65 0.21
N GLY A 284 9.71 -24.35 1.12
CA GLY A 284 9.62 -25.81 1.26
C GLY A 284 8.17 -26.28 1.44
N LEU A 285 7.37 -25.63 2.29
CA LEU A 285 5.95 -25.96 2.47
C LEU A 285 5.11 -25.70 1.22
N VAL A 286 5.38 -24.61 0.48
CA VAL A 286 4.72 -24.33 -0.80
C VAL A 286 5.05 -25.41 -1.83
N LEU A 287 6.33 -25.77 -1.98
CA LEU A 287 6.79 -26.79 -2.91
C LEU A 287 6.27 -28.19 -2.53
N VAL A 288 6.26 -28.54 -1.25
CA VAL A 288 5.65 -29.79 -0.74
C VAL A 288 4.13 -29.78 -0.97
N GLY A 289 3.47 -28.63 -0.82
CA GLY A 289 2.06 -28.46 -1.17
C GLY A 289 1.81 -28.67 -2.66
N LEU A 290 2.68 -28.14 -3.52
CA LEU A 290 2.60 -28.32 -4.98
C LEU A 290 2.90 -29.78 -5.39
N GLY A 291 3.91 -30.41 -4.79
CA GLY A 291 4.25 -31.82 -5.03
C GLY A 291 3.15 -32.76 -4.52
N GLY A 292 2.61 -32.48 -3.33
CA GLY A 292 1.45 -33.18 -2.77
C GLY A 292 0.20 -32.99 -3.61
N TRP A 293 -0.02 -31.79 -4.16
CA TRP A 293 -1.08 -31.51 -5.12
C TRP A 293 -0.97 -32.37 -6.38
N LEU A 294 0.20 -32.38 -7.01
CA LEU A 294 0.48 -33.17 -8.22
C LEU A 294 0.33 -34.68 -7.96
N ALA A 295 0.76 -35.16 -6.80
CA ALA A 295 0.75 -36.58 -6.45
C ALA A 295 -0.63 -37.08 -5.97
N PHE A 296 -1.38 -36.29 -5.19
CA PHE A 296 -2.56 -36.76 -4.46
C PHE A 296 -3.87 -36.04 -4.83
N GLY A 297 -3.82 -34.87 -5.44
CA GLY A 297 -5.01 -34.12 -5.88
C GLY A 297 -5.91 -34.93 -6.82
N ARG A 298 -5.33 -35.87 -7.58
CA ARG A 298 -6.03 -36.79 -8.48
C ARG A 298 -7.00 -37.75 -7.78
N ARG A 299 -6.88 -37.98 -6.46
CA ARG A 299 -7.69 -38.96 -5.72
C ARG A 299 -9.04 -38.42 -5.21
N LYS A 300 -9.28 -37.11 -5.27
CA LYS A 300 -10.53 -36.47 -4.85
C LYS A 300 -11.02 -35.44 -5.87
N PRO A 301 -11.79 -35.85 -6.90
CA PRO A 301 -12.09 -35.01 -8.06
C PRO A 301 -12.86 -33.72 -7.71
N ASN A 302 -13.76 -33.77 -6.72
CA ASN A 302 -14.55 -32.58 -6.31
C ASN A 302 -13.70 -31.55 -5.54
N GLU A 303 -12.87 -31.98 -4.59
CA GLU A 303 -11.99 -31.08 -3.84
C GLU A 303 -10.92 -30.45 -4.77
N LEU A 304 -10.43 -31.22 -5.74
CA LEU A 304 -9.50 -30.74 -6.75
C LEU A 304 -10.12 -29.63 -7.61
N ARG A 305 -11.35 -29.83 -8.10
CA ARG A 305 -12.05 -28.84 -8.92
C ARG A 305 -12.25 -27.52 -8.18
N THR A 306 -12.69 -27.57 -6.91
CA THR A 306 -12.84 -26.35 -6.09
C THR A 306 -11.50 -25.64 -5.90
N THR A 307 -10.44 -26.40 -5.63
CA THR A 307 -9.10 -25.84 -5.42
C THR A 307 -8.55 -25.18 -6.69
N LEU A 308 -8.77 -25.79 -7.86
CA LEU A 308 -8.44 -25.20 -9.15
C LEU A 308 -9.19 -23.90 -9.41
N TRP A 309 -10.50 -23.84 -9.09
CA TRP A 309 -11.27 -22.60 -9.20
C TRP A 309 -10.77 -21.51 -8.26
N ILE A 310 -10.41 -21.86 -7.02
CA ILE A 310 -9.81 -20.91 -6.07
C ILE A 310 -8.50 -20.35 -6.63
N ALA A 311 -7.62 -21.21 -7.16
CA ALA A 311 -6.36 -20.79 -7.76
C ALA A 311 -6.57 -19.90 -9.00
N ALA A 312 -7.50 -20.28 -9.89
CA ALA A 312 -7.83 -19.51 -11.09
C ALA A 312 -8.43 -18.14 -10.75
N LEU A 313 -9.32 -18.07 -9.76
CA LEU A 313 -9.85 -16.81 -9.24
C LEU A 313 -8.73 -15.96 -8.62
N GLY A 314 -7.82 -16.57 -7.85
CA GLY A 314 -6.66 -15.88 -7.28
C GLY A 314 -5.76 -15.26 -8.35
N ALA A 315 -5.43 -16.02 -9.40
CA ALA A 315 -4.66 -15.52 -10.53
C ALA A 315 -5.38 -14.38 -11.27
N MET A 316 -6.68 -14.50 -11.52
CA MET A 316 -7.49 -13.44 -12.12
C MET A 316 -7.49 -12.16 -11.27
N PHE A 317 -7.69 -12.27 -9.95
CA PHE A 317 -7.62 -11.11 -9.06
C PHE A 317 -6.24 -10.46 -9.01
N ALA A 318 -5.15 -11.26 -9.06
CA ALA A 318 -3.79 -10.73 -9.15
C ALA A 318 -3.59 -9.94 -10.46
N VAL A 319 -4.06 -10.46 -11.60
CA VAL A 319 -4.00 -9.73 -12.88
C VAL A 319 -4.81 -8.42 -12.82
N LEU A 320 -6.02 -8.46 -12.28
CA LEU A 320 -6.88 -7.28 -12.17
C LEU A 320 -6.34 -6.23 -11.19
N ALA A 321 -5.56 -6.64 -10.18
CA ALA A 321 -4.88 -5.72 -9.28
C ALA A 321 -3.73 -4.97 -9.99
N ILE A 322 -3.02 -5.63 -10.91
CA ILE A 322 -1.85 -5.08 -11.62
C ILE A 322 -2.26 -4.21 -12.81
N LEU A 323 -3.29 -4.63 -13.54
CA LEU A 323 -3.74 -4.01 -14.79
C LEU A 323 -3.93 -2.49 -14.73
N PRO A 324 -4.63 -1.88 -13.73
CA PRO A 324 -4.85 -0.44 -13.71
C PRO A 324 -3.54 0.35 -13.59
N TYR A 325 -2.53 -0.18 -12.91
CA TYR A 325 -1.22 0.47 -12.79
C TYR A 325 -0.39 0.31 -14.05
N ALA A 326 -0.43 -0.88 -14.65
CA ALA A 326 0.21 -1.13 -15.94
C ALA A 326 -0.34 -0.21 -17.04
N ALA A 327 -1.65 0.07 -17.05
CA ALA A 327 -2.31 0.96 -18.01
C ALA A 327 -1.88 2.44 -17.90
N VAL A 328 -1.28 2.83 -16.77
CA VAL A 328 -0.69 4.15 -16.55
C VAL A 328 0.84 4.09 -16.46
N ALA A 329 1.43 2.99 -16.97
CA ALA A 329 2.86 2.69 -16.95
C ALA A 329 3.54 2.80 -15.58
N LYS A 330 2.82 2.48 -14.50
CA LYS A 330 3.37 2.39 -13.15
C LYS A 330 3.68 0.93 -12.81
N ALA A 331 4.89 0.70 -12.33
CA ALA A 331 5.27 -0.55 -11.69
C ALA A 331 5.25 -0.36 -10.17
N ALA A 332 4.98 -1.44 -9.46
CA ALA A 332 4.82 -1.40 -8.02
C ALA A 332 6.03 -2.06 -7.35
N PRO A 333 7.00 -1.27 -6.87
CA PRO A 333 8.10 -1.84 -6.12
C PRO A 333 7.59 -2.49 -4.82
N LEU A 334 8.36 -3.45 -4.31
CA LEU A 334 8.04 -4.15 -3.07
C LEU A 334 8.08 -3.27 -1.84
N GLN A 335 8.94 -2.26 -1.88
CA GLN A 335 9.25 -1.38 -0.77
C GLN A 335 9.02 0.07 -1.21
N SER A 336 9.13 0.98 -0.25
CA SER A 336 8.79 2.40 -0.34
C SER A 336 7.30 2.69 -0.51
N PHE A 337 6.99 3.97 -0.72
CA PHE A 337 5.66 4.45 -1.11
C PHE A 337 5.04 3.65 -2.26
N GLY A 338 5.84 3.13 -3.20
CA GLY A 338 5.34 2.35 -4.33
C GLY A 338 4.64 1.03 -3.96
N ALA A 339 4.88 0.47 -2.78
CA ALA A 339 4.24 -0.76 -2.30
C ALA A 339 2.69 -0.63 -2.19
N ARG A 340 2.17 0.61 -2.06
CA ARG A 340 0.72 0.90 -2.04
C ARG A 340 -0.01 0.41 -3.29
N TYR A 341 0.67 0.35 -4.44
CA TYR A 341 0.09 -0.19 -5.67
C TYR A 341 -0.19 -1.70 -5.58
N GLY A 342 0.38 -2.39 -4.57
CA GLY A 342 0.14 -3.81 -4.31
C GLY A 342 -1.03 -4.14 -3.41
N ILE A 343 -1.70 -3.16 -2.81
CA ILE A 343 -2.76 -3.38 -1.80
C ILE A 343 -3.86 -4.34 -2.32
N LEU A 344 -4.26 -4.20 -3.59
CA LEU A 344 -5.30 -5.06 -4.18
C LEU A 344 -4.84 -6.48 -4.48
N SER A 345 -3.52 -6.72 -4.55
CA SER A 345 -2.96 -8.06 -4.77
C SER A 345 -3.19 -8.99 -3.58
N ALA A 346 -3.55 -8.46 -2.40
CA ALA A 346 -3.75 -9.23 -1.18
C ALA A 346 -4.78 -10.36 -1.35
N LEU A 347 -5.93 -10.11 -1.99
CA LEU A 347 -6.94 -11.14 -2.23
C LEU A 347 -6.49 -12.18 -3.26
N GLY A 348 -5.92 -11.74 -4.38
CA GLY A 348 -5.43 -12.65 -5.41
C GLY A 348 -4.36 -13.60 -4.89
N GLY A 349 -3.34 -13.04 -4.22
CA GLY A 349 -2.27 -13.80 -3.57
C GLY A 349 -2.81 -14.75 -2.50
N SER A 350 -3.71 -14.28 -1.63
CA SER A 350 -4.26 -15.12 -0.54
C SER A 350 -5.15 -16.25 -1.03
N LEU A 351 -5.87 -16.08 -2.15
CA LEU A 351 -6.61 -17.18 -2.79
C LEU A 351 -5.66 -18.24 -3.35
N VAL A 352 -4.57 -17.85 -4.00
CA VAL A 352 -3.53 -18.80 -4.46
C VAL A 352 -2.91 -19.53 -3.28
N LEU A 353 -2.57 -18.82 -2.20
CA LEU A 353 -2.05 -19.42 -0.96
C LEU A 353 -3.06 -20.39 -0.34
N LEU A 354 -4.34 -20.05 -0.32
CA LEU A 354 -5.40 -20.95 0.15
C LEU A 354 -5.46 -22.22 -0.71
N ALA A 355 -5.34 -22.11 -2.04
CA ALA A 355 -5.32 -23.27 -2.93
C ALA A 355 -4.12 -24.19 -2.67
N ILE A 356 -2.93 -23.61 -2.45
CA ILE A 356 -1.72 -24.36 -2.06
C ILE A 356 -1.96 -25.06 -0.72
N TRP A 357 -2.45 -24.33 0.29
CA TRP A 357 -2.72 -24.86 1.62
C TRP A 357 -3.74 -26.00 1.62
N ARG A 358 -4.83 -25.87 0.83
CA ARG A 358 -5.82 -26.94 0.64
C ARG A 358 -5.22 -28.21 0.06
N SER A 359 -4.20 -28.07 -0.78
CA SER A 359 -3.57 -29.16 -1.51
C SER A 359 -2.51 -29.93 -0.71
N LEU A 360 -2.16 -29.45 0.48
CA LEU A 360 -1.22 -30.13 1.36
C LEU A 360 -1.76 -31.53 1.76
N PRO A 361 -0.93 -32.60 1.65
CA PRO A 361 -1.36 -33.98 1.90
C PRO A 361 -1.47 -34.32 3.40
N PHE A 362 -1.73 -33.33 4.26
CA PHE A 362 -1.77 -33.48 5.70
C PHE A 362 -3.22 -33.59 6.23
N ALA A 363 -3.39 -34.31 7.34
CA ALA A 363 -4.66 -34.33 8.07
C ALA A 363 -5.11 -32.92 8.45
N LYS A 364 -6.43 -32.69 8.61
CA LYS A 364 -7.02 -31.36 8.88
C LYS A 364 -6.37 -30.64 10.06
N ARG A 365 -6.07 -31.35 11.15
CA ARG A 365 -5.38 -30.79 12.34
C ARG A 365 -4.00 -30.23 12.00
N TRP A 366 -3.22 -30.95 11.19
CA TRP A 366 -1.87 -30.54 10.80
C TRP A 366 -1.91 -29.41 9.78
N ARG A 367 -2.87 -29.42 8.85
CA ARG A 367 -3.11 -28.26 7.97
C ARG A 367 -3.44 -27.01 8.78
N ALA A 368 -4.28 -27.11 9.82
CA ALA A 368 -4.58 -25.97 10.69
C ALA A 368 -3.33 -25.42 11.41
N VAL A 369 -2.48 -26.30 11.96
CA VAL A 369 -1.20 -25.91 12.58
C VAL A 369 -0.28 -25.23 11.56
N LEU A 370 -0.09 -25.82 10.37
CA LEU A 370 0.74 -25.23 9.32
C LEU A 370 0.18 -23.89 8.83
N GLY A 371 -1.15 -23.76 8.73
CA GLY A 371 -1.80 -22.51 8.38
C GLY A 371 -1.58 -21.43 9.45
N ALA A 372 -1.65 -21.78 10.74
CA ALA A 372 -1.35 -20.86 11.83
C ALA A 372 0.13 -20.44 11.84
N LEU A 373 1.06 -21.38 11.66
CA LEU A 373 2.50 -21.08 11.55
C LEU A 373 2.79 -20.20 10.33
N PHE A 374 2.13 -20.44 9.20
CA PHE A 374 2.24 -19.61 8.00
C PHE A 374 1.78 -18.18 8.27
N LEU A 375 0.60 -18.00 8.87
CA LEU A 375 0.07 -16.67 9.22
C LEU A 375 0.94 -15.96 10.25
N ALA A 376 1.49 -16.69 11.23
CA ALA A 376 2.45 -16.15 12.17
C ALA A 376 3.75 -15.70 11.45
N GLY A 377 4.24 -16.48 10.50
CA GLY A 377 5.38 -16.11 9.65
C GLY A 377 5.12 -14.84 8.83
N LEU A 378 3.92 -14.71 8.23
CA LEU A 378 3.51 -13.48 7.54
C LEU A 378 3.44 -12.28 8.48
N ALA A 379 2.83 -12.44 9.66
CA ALA A 379 2.77 -11.37 10.66
C ALA A 379 4.17 -10.94 11.12
N LEU A 380 5.05 -11.89 11.45
CA LEU A 380 6.44 -11.63 11.83
C LEU A 380 7.23 -10.96 10.70
N ARG A 381 6.96 -11.32 9.44
CA ARG A 381 7.56 -10.68 8.27
C ARG A 381 7.12 -9.22 8.17
N GLY A 382 5.83 -8.93 8.36
CA GLY A 382 5.28 -7.57 8.40
C GLY A 382 5.88 -6.75 9.53
N ILE A 383 5.89 -7.27 10.75
CA ILE A 383 6.56 -6.65 11.91
C ILE A 383 8.03 -6.37 11.59
N SER A 384 8.73 -7.31 10.95
CA SER A 384 10.13 -7.12 10.56
C SER A 384 10.32 -5.99 9.53
N ASP A 385 9.38 -5.79 8.59
CA ASP A 385 9.40 -4.66 7.67
C ASP A 385 9.12 -3.35 8.41
N ASP A 386 8.12 -3.33 9.28
CA ASP A 386 7.77 -2.15 10.07
C ASP A 386 8.94 -1.71 10.96
N LEU A 387 9.60 -2.65 11.64
CA LEU A 387 10.79 -2.38 12.44
C LEU A 387 11.96 -1.86 11.59
N MET A 388 12.12 -2.32 10.35
CA MET A 388 13.12 -1.75 9.44
C MET A 388 12.79 -0.29 9.11
N TRP A 389 11.52 0.02 8.82
CA TRP A 389 11.07 1.39 8.59
C TRP A 389 11.24 2.27 9.82
N LEU A 390 10.93 1.76 11.03
CA LEU A 390 11.19 2.49 12.27
C LEU A 390 12.68 2.73 12.51
N GLY A 391 13.55 1.80 12.10
CA GLY A 391 15.00 2.02 12.10
C GLY A 391 15.42 3.16 11.17
N ARG A 392 14.86 3.20 9.96
CA ARG A 392 15.05 4.35 9.04
C ARG A 392 14.59 5.65 9.70
N TRP A 393 13.40 5.65 10.32
CA TRP A 393 12.88 6.84 10.99
C TRP A 393 13.74 7.30 12.17
N ALA A 394 14.26 6.36 12.98
CA ALA A 394 15.19 6.68 14.06
C ALA A 394 16.44 7.38 13.52
N LYS A 395 17.00 6.87 12.42
CA LYS A 395 18.12 7.51 11.71
C LYS A 395 17.75 8.91 11.21
N ASP A 396 16.59 9.06 10.57
CA ASP A 396 16.10 10.35 10.06
C ASP A 396 15.96 11.38 11.18
N ARG A 397 15.41 10.97 12.33
CA ARG A 397 15.30 11.82 13.53
C ARG A 397 16.65 12.20 14.12
N ALA A 398 17.56 11.24 14.21
CA ALA A 398 18.93 11.53 14.65
C ALA A 398 19.60 12.54 13.71
N ALA A 399 19.41 12.38 12.41
CA ALA A 399 19.94 13.31 11.42
C ALA A 399 19.37 14.73 11.58
N MET A 400 18.06 14.87 11.76
CA MET A 400 17.41 16.17 12.03
C MET A 400 17.94 16.81 13.33
N GLN A 401 18.13 16.03 14.39
CA GLN A 401 18.66 16.51 15.67
C GLN A 401 20.10 17.02 15.53
N HIS A 402 20.95 16.31 14.80
CA HIS A 402 22.33 16.71 14.53
C HIS A 402 22.41 17.95 13.64
N LEU A 403 21.61 18.02 12.56
CA LEU A 403 21.53 19.20 11.71
C LEU A 403 21.10 20.45 12.50
N ALA A 404 20.15 20.30 13.44
CA ALA A 404 19.70 21.40 14.29
C ALA A 404 20.79 21.93 15.24
N ALA A 405 21.81 21.11 15.56
CA ALA A 405 22.95 21.50 16.36
C ALA A 405 24.09 22.15 15.55
N LEU A 406 24.06 22.04 14.22
CA LEU A 406 25.04 22.66 13.32
C LEU A 406 24.59 24.05 12.88
N PRO A 407 25.52 24.98 12.60
CA PRO A 407 25.18 26.26 11.99
C PRO A 407 24.47 26.05 10.66
N SER A 408 23.35 26.76 10.44
CA SER A 408 22.62 26.66 9.19
C SER A 408 23.46 27.22 8.03
N PRO A 409 23.52 26.53 6.88
CA PRO A 409 24.06 27.06 5.63
C PRO A 409 23.39 28.37 5.23
N ARG A 410 24.07 29.18 4.40
CA ARG A 410 23.46 30.36 3.80
C ARG A 410 22.16 29.95 3.07
N PRO A 411 21.03 30.69 3.22
CA PRO A 411 19.81 30.44 2.47
C PRO A 411 20.08 30.33 0.97
N GLY A 412 19.39 29.40 0.29
CA GLY A 412 19.58 29.17 -1.14
C GLY A 412 20.68 28.17 -1.51
N THR A 413 21.41 27.64 -0.53
CA THR A 413 22.46 26.64 -0.76
C THR A 413 21.83 25.28 -1.09
N ILE A 414 22.34 24.61 -2.13
CA ILE A 414 21.95 23.23 -2.45
C ILE A 414 22.77 22.26 -1.59
N LEU A 415 22.10 21.36 -0.87
CA LEU A 415 22.75 20.44 0.04
C LEU A 415 22.86 19.04 -0.58
N LEU A 416 24.09 18.60 -0.81
CA LEU A 416 24.43 17.33 -1.42
C LEU A 416 24.54 16.27 -0.31
N TRP A 417 23.53 15.41 -0.19
CA TRP A 417 23.45 14.38 0.83
C TRP A 417 24.29 13.17 0.44
N ASP A 418 25.38 12.93 1.16
CA ASP A 418 26.27 11.78 0.99
C ASP A 418 26.06 10.77 2.14
N ASP A 419 25.12 9.87 1.95
CA ASP A 419 24.79 8.83 2.92
C ASP A 419 25.39 7.46 2.57
N ASN A 420 26.36 7.04 3.39
CA ASN A 420 27.03 5.75 3.25
C ASN A 420 26.38 4.62 4.06
N ASP A 421 25.37 4.91 4.88
CA ASP A 421 24.76 3.95 5.81
C ASP A 421 23.24 3.81 5.60
N ARG A 422 22.81 3.64 4.35
CA ARG A 422 21.39 3.66 4.01
C ARG A 422 20.63 2.48 4.61
N VAL A 423 19.55 2.79 5.34
CA VAL A 423 18.64 1.77 5.85
C VAL A 423 17.76 1.25 4.72
N GLY A 424 17.80 -0.07 4.50
CA GLY A 424 16.96 -0.73 3.49
C GLY A 424 17.33 -0.40 2.03
N ASN A 425 18.53 0.17 1.79
CA ASN A 425 18.96 0.66 0.47
C ASN A 425 18.04 1.72 -0.17
N GLU A 426 17.17 2.38 0.62
CA GLU A 426 16.33 3.47 0.13
C GLU A 426 17.17 4.74 -0.13
N THR A 427 16.85 5.47 -1.20
CA THR A 427 17.39 6.82 -1.45
C THR A 427 16.45 7.88 -0.89
N TYR A 428 17.00 9.04 -0.58
CA TYR A 428 16.21 10.21 -0.20
C TYR A 428 15.82 11.00 -1.44
N ARG A 429 14.52 11.23 -1.60
CA ARG A 429 14.02 12.17 -2.61
C ARG A 429 14.33 13.59 -2.15
N PRO A 430 14.48 14.55 -3.08
CA PRO A 430 14.77 15.95 -2.73
C PRO A 430 13.81 16.55 -1.69
N PHE A 431 12.52 16.19 -1.74
CA PHE A 431 11.54 16.67 -0.78
C PHE A 431 11.69 16.12 0.64
N GLU A 432 12.16 14.87 0.80
CA GLU A 432 12.43 14.29 2.11
C GLU A 432 13.58 15.05 2.78
N LEU A 433 14.64 15.35 2.03
CA LEU A 433 15.77 16.12 2.51
C LEU A 433 15.41 17.59 2.81
N SER A 434 14.65 18.25 1.94
CA SER A 434 14.13 19.60 2.21
C SER A 434 13.35 19.66 3.51
N TRP A 435 12.56 18.62 3.81
CA TRP A 435 11.84 18.54 5.08
C TRP A 435 12.76 18.36 6.27
N PHE A 436 13.86 17.61 6.15
CA PHE A 436 14.86 17.51 7.21
C PHE A 436 15.47 18.87 7.54
N PHE A 437 15.85 19.64 6.51
CA PHE A 437 16.40 20.98 6.69
C PHE A 437 15.37 21.94 7.28
N LEU A 438 14.11 21.83 6.86
CA LEU A 438 13.01 22.59 7.44
C LEU A 438 12.83 22.29 8.93
N LYS A 439 12.88 21.01 9.32
CA LYS A 439 12.77 20.58 10.72
C LYS A 439 13.99 20.99 11.55
N ALA A 440 15.17 20.97 10.95
CA ALA A 440 16.42 21.32 11.63
C ALA A 440 16.60 22.84 11.83
N TRP A 441 16.27 23.65 10.82
CA TRP A 441 16.59 25.09 10.80
C TRP A 441 15.37 26.01 10.69
N GLY A 442 14.16 25.46 10.61
CA GLY A 442 12.92 26.24 10.67
C GLY A 442 12.57 27.03 9.42
N SER A 443 13.24 26.82 8.28
CA SER A 443 13.00 27.55 7.03
C SER A 443 13.04 26.67 5.78
N GLU A 444 12.24 27.03 4.78
CA GLU A 444 12.11 26.35 3.47
C GLU A 444 13.18 26.82 2.46
N SER A 445 14.36 27.20 2.96
CA SER A 445 15.39 27.90 2.16
C SER A 445 16.43 26.97 1.54
N TRP A 446 16.26 25.65 1.65
CA TRP A 446 17.26 24.66 1.21
C TRP A 446 16.61 23.48 0.48
N ILE A 447 17.32 23.00 -0.54
CA ILE A 447 16.94 21.80 -1.28
C ILE A 447 18.06 20.77 -1.13
N GLY A 448 17.67 19.52 -0.90
CA GLY A 448 18.58 18.39 -0.82
C GLY A 448 18.68 17.60 -2.12
N VAL A 449 19.87 17.08 -2.39
CA VAL A 449 20.14 16.16 -3.49
C VAL A 449 20.87 14.95 -2.94
N ASP A 450 20.25 13.77 -2.98
CA ASP A 450 20.93 12.52 -2.65
C ASP A 450 21.91 12.14 -3.75
N LEU A 451 23.21 12.18 -3.44
CA LEU A 451 24.30 11.88 -4.37
C LEU A 451 24.32 10.42 -4.82
N ARG A 452 23.57 9.54 -4.17
CA ARG A 452 23.39 8.14 -4.57
C ARG A 452 22.26 7.95 -5.58
N GLU A 453 21.32 8.88 -5.66
CA GLU A 453 20.19 8.83 -6.59
C GLU A 453 20.50 9.56 -7.90
N ARG A 454 21.10 10.75 -7.81
CA ARG A 454 21.29 11.63 -8.97
C ARG A 454 22.50 12.54 -8.80
N THR A 455 23.03 13.03 -9.93
CA THR A 455 24.10 14.04 -9.89
C THR A 455 23.53 15.43 -9.64
N LEU A 456 24.38 16.37 -9.21
CA LEU A 456 23.99 17.78 -9.11
C LEU A 456 23.54 18.34 -10.47
N GLN A 457 24.15 17.91 -11.57
CA GLN A 457 23.76 18.34 -12.91
C GLN A 457 22.33 17.90 -13.23
N ASP A 458 22.00 16.62 -12.98
CA ASP A 458 20.66 16.10 -13.20
C ASP A 458 19.63 16.86 -12.33
N ALA A 459 19.97 17.15 -11.07
CA ALA A 459 19.10 17.89 -10.17
C ALA A 459 18.82 19.33 -10.64
N LEU A 460 19.81 20.00 -11.24
CA LEU A 460 19.67 21.36 -11.79
C LEU A 460 18.89 21.38 -13.11
N GLN A 461 18.93 20.31 -13.89
CA GLN A 461 18.14 20.14 -15.11
C GLN A 461 16.67 19.76 -14.80
N ASP A 462 16.40 19.13 -13.66
CA ASP A 462 15.09 18.59 -13.33
C ASP A 462 14.07 19.69 -12.94
N ALA A 463 12.91 19.66 -13.60
CA ALA A 463 11.75 20.50 -13.31
C ALA A 463 11.19 20.30 -11.88
N THR A 464 11.60 19.25 -11.16
CA THR A 464 11.24 19.08 -9.75
C THR A 464 11.68 20.25 -8.86
N THR A 465 12.77 20.95 -9.16
CA THR A 465 13.18 22.14 -8.39
C THR A 465 12.11 23.24 -8.46
N THR A 466 11.56 23.46 -9.64
CA THR A 466 10.42 24.38 -9.86
C THR A 466 9.16 23.84 -9.20
N ARG A 467 8.90 22.53 -9.29
CA ARG A 467 7.75 21.89 -8.64
C ARG A 467 7.80 22.00 -7.10
N LEU A 468 8.97 21.82 -6.47
CA LEU A 468 9.15 21.93 -5.01
C LEU A 468 8.81 23.33 -4.50
N LYS A 469 9.18 24.36 -5.27
CA LYS A 469 8.75 25.75 -5.00
C LYS A 469 7.25 25.90 -5.10
N HIS A 470 6.64 25.35 -6.15
CA HIS A 470 5.18 25.41 -6.34
C HIS A 470 4.40 24.59 -5.31
N THR A 471 5.00 23.57 -4.69
CA THR A 471 4.37 22.72 -3.67
C THR A 471 4.74 23.11 -2.24
N ASN A 472 5.29 24.31 -2.02
CA ASN A 472 5.50 24.94 -0.70
C ASN A 472 6.38 24.18 0.33
N ILE A 473 7.22 23.24 -0.07
CA ILE A 473 8.23 22.66 0.85
C ILE A 473 9.60 23.33 0.69
N ALA A 474 9.73 24.15 -0.35
CA ALA A 474 10.89 24.97 -0.67
C ALA A 474 10.43 26.34 -1.22
N ALA A 475 9.31 26.90 -0.72
CA ALA A 475 8.75 28.14 -1.28
C ALA A 475 9.74 29.30 -1.21
N ASN A 476 10.55 29.34 -0.15
CA ASN A 476 11.55 30.37 0.11
C ASN A 476 12.93 30.05 -0.49
N PHE A 477 13.07 28.95 -1.24
CA PHE A 477 14.35 28.58 -1.82
C PHE A 477 14.71 29.53 -2.98
N GLU A 478 15.74 30.34 -2.82
CA GLU A 478 16.33 31.14 -3.89
C GLU A 478 17.79 30.75 -4.06
N MET A 479 18.09 30.00 -5.12
CA MET A 479 19.43 29.46 -5.35
C MET A 479 20.50 30.56 -5.31
N ASN A 480 21.46 30.43 -4.40
CA ASN A 480 22.50 31.43 -4.16
C ASN A 480 23.82 31.14 -4.92
N GLY A 481 23.85 30.09 -5.74
CA GLY A 481 25.04 29.65 -6.48
C GLY A 481 26.01 28.76 -5.70
N CYS A 482 25.73 28.44 -4.44
CA CYS A 482 26.57 27.59 -3.61
C CYS A 482 25.96 26.20 -3.37
N SER A 483 26.85 25.21 -3.24
CA SER A 483 26.51 23.86 -2.77
C SER A 483 27.39 23.46 -1.58
N GLN A 484 26.87 22.62 -0.70
CA GLN A 484 27.62 22.02 0.40
C GLN A 484 27.30 20.53 0.49
N THR A 485 28.30 19.71 0.83
CA THR A 485 28.11 18.28 1.05
C THR A 485 27.77 18.03 2.51
N VAL A 486 26.66 17.32 2.75
CA VAL A 486 26.27 16.80 4.05
C VAL A 486 26.70 15.34 4.10
N SER A 487 27.79 15.06 4.82
CA SER A 487 28.32 13.70 4.97
C SER A 487 27.63 12.98 6.12
N VAL A 488 26.93 11.88 5.82
CA VAL A 488 26.26 11.04 6.81
C VAL A 488 27.02 9.74 6.96
N ARG A 489 27.38 9.40 8.20
CA ARG A 489 28.06 8.15 8.54
C ARG A 489 27.33 7.47 9.69
N ALA A 490 27.30 6.15 9.67
CA ALA A 490 26.92 5.37 10.83
C ALA A 490 27.90 5.68 11.97
N ALA A 491 27.43 5.71 13.21
CA ALA A 491 28.38 5.52 14.31
C ALA A 491 28.92 4.09 14.29
N GLU A 492 30.12 3.88 14.85
CA GLU A 492 30.88 2.61 14.81
C GLU A 492 30.09 1.37 15.31
N VAL A 493 28.97 1.57 16.01
CA VAL A 493 28.08 0.51 16.48
C VAL A 493 26.72 0.61 15.77
N SER A 494 26.65 0.38 14.45
CA SER A 494 25.33 0.31 13.79
C SER A 494 24.67 -1.04 14.09
N ALA A 495 23.76 -1.04 15.06
CA ALA A 495 22.82 -2.14 15.25
C ALA A 495 22.06 -2.38 13.94
N SER A 496 21.68 -3.63 13.66
CA SER A 496 20.85 -3.91 12.47
C SER A 496 19.62 -2.97 12.44
N PRO A 497 19.16 -2.50 11.27
CA PRO A 497 18.06 -1.52 11.22
C PRO A 497 16.79 -1.95 11.96
N ARG A 498 16.49 -3.25 11.97
CA ARG A 498 15.34 -3.80 12.70
C ARG A 498 15.52 -3.68 14.21
N ARG A 499 16.74 -3.89 14.70
CA ARG A 499 17.05 -3.71 16.12
C ARG A 499 16.95 -2.24 16.51
N MET A 500 17.51 -1.34 15.69
CA MET A 500 17.37 0.10 15.87
C MET A 500 15.90 0.52 15.91
N GLY A 501 15.05 -0.01 15.02
CA GLY A 501 13.61 0.29 15.03
C GLY A 501 12.87 -0.28 16.23
N PHE A 502 13.27 -1.46 16.73
CA PHE A 502 12.72 -2.00 17.98
C PHE A 502 13.10 -1.13 19.18
N ASP A 503 14.37 -0.77 19.30
CA ASP A 503 14.87 0.09 20.37
C ASP A 503 14.18 1.47 20.31
N TYR A 504 14.02 2.03 19.10
CA TYR A 504 13.24 3.25 18.88
C TYR A 504 11.79 3.14 19.34
N LEU A 505 11.07 2.08 18.93
CA LEU A 505 9.68 1.89 19.32
C LEU A 505 9.52 1.78 20.84
N THR A 506 10.41 1.00 21.49
CA THR A 506 10.38 0.83 22.94
C THR A 506 10.71 2.13 23.67
N GLY A 507 11.73 2.87 23.21
CA GLY A 507 12.09 4.17 23.77
C GLY A 507 10.98 5.20 23.57
N TYR A 508 10.36 5.25 22.40
CA TYR A 508 9.25 6.16 22.13
C TYR A 508 8.04 5.92 23.06
N VAL A 509 7.71 4.64 23.33
CA VAL A 509 6.57 4.28 24.17
C VAL A 509 6.86 4.40 25.67
N LEU A 510 8.11 4.14 26.10
CA LEU A 510 8.45 3.98 27.52
C LEU A 510 9.33 5.10 28.08
N SER A 511 9.96 5.91 27.24
CA SER A 511 10.96 6.91 27.65
C SER A 511 10.45 8.34 27.47
N THR A 512 11.06 9.25 28.23
CA THR A 512 10.85 10.70 28.12
C THR A 512 11.49 11.26 26.84
N PRO A 513 11.08 12.46 26.37
CA PRO A 513 11.72 13.12 25.22
C PRO A 513 13.23 13.33 25.39
N ALA A 514 13.72 13.56 26.62
CA ALA A 514 15.14 13.74 26.91
C ALA A 514 15.93 12.43 26.74
N GLU A 515 15.41 11.32 27.27
CA GLU A 515 15.99 9.98 27.06
C GLU A 515 16.00 9.61 25.58
N MET A 516 14.96 10.00 24.84
CA MET A 516 14.92 9.77 23.40
C MET A 516 16.00 10.54 22.65
N ALA A 517 16.24 11.81 23.01
CA ALA A 517 17.32 12.61 22.43
C ALA A 517 18.71 11.99 22.70
N VAL A 518 18.90 11.36 23.88
CA VAL A 518 20.13 10.64 24.22
C VAL A 518 20.32 9.38 23.37
N PHE A 519 19.25 8.62 23.13
CA PHE A 519 19.28 7.44 22.24
C PHE A 519 19.55 7.80 20.78
N LEU A 520 18.99 8.92 20.28
CA LEU A 520 19.14 9.34 18.89
C LEU A 520 20.54 9.92 18.60
N ALA A 521 21.13 10.63 19.56
CA ALA A 521 22.41 11.32 19.39
C ALA A 521 23.55 10.44 18.83
N PRO A 522 23.77 9.18 19.27
CA PRO A 522 24.84 8.36 18.73
C PRO A 522 24.48 7.66 17.40
N LEU A 523 23.26 7.72 16.87
CA LEU A 523 22.89 6.89 15.72
C LEU A 523 23.55 7.32 14.40
N VAL A 524 23.81 8.62 14.24
CA VAL A 524 24.46 9.16 13.04
C VAL A 524 25.56 10.14 13.42
N GLN A 525 26.58 10.21 12.58
CA GLN A 525 27.54 11.31 12.57
C GLN A 525 27.32 12.13 11.31
N LEU A 526 27.15 13.44 11.49
CA LEU A 526 26.87 14.38 10.42
C LEU A 526 27.90 15.52 10.41
N GLY A 527 28.32 15.89 9.21
CA GLY A 527 29.17 17.05 8.95
C GLY A 527 28.72 17.77 7.70
N ILE A 528 28.93 19.09 7.65
CA ILE A 528 28.66 19.93 6.48
C ILE A 528 30.00 20.47 5.99
N SER A 529 30.30 20.26 4.70
CA SER A 529 31.54 20.75 4.08
C SER A 529 31.56 22.27 3.99
N GLN A 530 32.72 22.84 3.65
CA GLN A 530 32.79 24.26 3.24
C GLN A 530 31.95 24.50 1.97
N PRO A 531 31.40 25.72 1.78
CA PRO A 531 30.58 26.05 0.61
C PRO A 531 31.41 26.09 -0.69
N GLU A 532 30.91 25.38 -1.71
CA GLU A 532 31.42 25.37 -3.07
C GLU A 532 30.53 26.25 -3.96
N CYS A 533 30.96 27.49 -4.23
CA CYS A 533 30.15 28.47 -4.98
C CYS A 533 30.51 28.61 -6.47
N GLU A 534 31.58 27.97 -6.94
CA GLU A 534 32.00 28.01 -8.35
C GLU A 534 31.33 26.91 -9.20
N ARG A 535 30.94 25.81 -8.55
CA ARG A 535 30.45 24.59 -9.22
C ARG A 535 29.09 24.78 -9.88
N ILE A 536 28.10 25.37 -9.18
CA ILE A 536 26.75 25.58 -9.73
C ILE A 536 26.76 26.55 -10.91
N PRO A 537 27.37 27.76 -10.84
CA PRO A 537 27.45 28.67 -11.98
C PRO A 537 28.05 28.01 -13.22
N THR A 538 29.11 27.22 -13.03
CA THR A 538 29.78 26.50 -14.11
C THR A 538 28.83 25.50 -14.77
N ILE A 539 28.14 24.65 -13.99
CA ILE A 539 27.16 23.70 -14.53
C ILE A 539 26.04 24.44 -15.28
N LEU A 540 25.45 25.49 -14.68
CA LEU A 540 24.37 26.24 -15.31
C LEU A 540 24.81 26.92 -16.62
N SER A 541 26.05 27.42 -16.69
CA SER A 541 26.59 28.00 -17.92
C SER A 541 26.72 26.96 -19.03
N ALA A 542 27.20 25.75 -18.69
CA ALA A 542 27.29 24.63 -19.63
C ALA A 542 25.90 24.17 -20.11
N LEU A 543 24.92 24.11 -19.21
CA LEU A 543 23.54 23.76 -19.55
C LEU A 543 22.92 24.77 -20.53
N ARG A 544 23.06 26.06 -20.26
CA ARG A 544 22.57 27.13 -21.16
C ARG A 544 23.27 27.12 -22.52
N ALA A 545 24.59 26.85 -22.53
CA ALA A 545 25.33 26.73 -23.78
C ALA A 545 24.86 25.53 -24.62
N ALA A 546 24.55 24.40 -23.97
CA ALA A 546 23.99 23.23 -24.64
C ALA A 546 22.55 23.46 -25.16
N GLU A 547 21.72 24.20 -24.41
CA GLU A 547 20.38 24.60 -24.85
C GLU A 547 20.43 25.55 -26.05
N ALA A 548 21.38 26.48 -26.09
CA ALA A 548 21.53 27.43 -27.20
C ALA A 548 22.09 26.79 -28.48
N ALA A 549 22.71 25.62 -28.40
CA ALA A 549 23.28 24.90 -29.53
C ALA A 549 22.30 23.93 -30.22
N ASN A 550 21.17 23.61 -29.57
CA ASN A 550 20.08 22.80 -30.11
C ASN A 550 18.96 23.68 -30.65
#